data_AF-A0A960R8N9-F1
#
_entry.id   AF-A0A960R8N9-F1
#
_cell.length_a   1.000
_cell.length_b   1.000
_cell.length_c   1.000
_cell.angle_alpha   90.00
_cell.angle_beta   90.00
_cell.angle_gamma   90.00
#
_symmetry.space_group_name_H-M   'P 1'
#
loop_
_entity.id
_entity.type
_entity.pdbx_description
1 polymer ?
#
loop_
_entity_poly.entity_id
_entity_poly.type
_entity_poly.pdbx_seq_one_letter_code
_entity_poly.pdbx_strand_id
1 'polypeptide(L)'
;MECAQCHDHFFDPLTQWDYYRMQAFFAQGQPGDVVLEEGAGELVRQRHGLFESVRTRMEKNLRAKGQPEPILVSPEGVPKSMTAAEKRKLAELDAAIAKLPQSWAYYSPVTSPHRLAVAPSIQRWPLPFQEEALRLSKVRFLDRGDAGSPGPVAEPAWPQVFGNTPELGNRPRLALANWLTDPERNPLTARVWVNRIWQGYFGRGLVATSGDFGTQGEAPSHPELLDWLASELIDS
;
A
#
# COMPACT_ATOMS: atom_id res chain seq x y z
N MET A 1 -7.88 -0.16 -13.66
CA MET A 1 -6.98 0.97 -13.35
C MET A 1 -5.64 0.92 -14.05
N GLU A 2 -5.06 -0.23 -14.39
CA GLU A 2 -3.72 -0.27 -15.01
C GLU A 2 -3.62 0.48 -16.35
N CYS A 3 -4.69 0.50 -17.17
CA CYS A 3 -4.74 1.31 -18.39
C CYS A 3 -4.54 2.81 -18.11
N ALA A 4 -5.07 3.29 -16.97
CA ALA A 4 -4.97 4.67 -16.56
C ALA A 4 -3.53 5.10 -16.19
N GLN A 5 -2.58 4.17 -16.11
CA GLN A 5 -1.17 4.51 -15.87
C GLN A 5 -0.54 5.25 -17.06
N CYS A 6 -0.97 4.94 -18.29
CA CYS A 6 -0.33 5.42 -19.52
C CYS A 6 -1.21 6.37 -20.34
N HIS A 7 -2.53 6.34 -20.15
CA HIS A 7 -3.47 7.20 -20.87
C HIS A 7 -4.75 7.36 -20.05
N ASP A 8 -5.65 8.27 -20.42
CA ASP A 8 -6.97 8.34 -19.79
C ASP A 8 -7.74 7.03 -20.03
N HIS A 9 -8.44 6.54 -19.02
CA HIS A 9 -9.18 5.29 -19.13
C HIS A 9 -10.22 5.37 -20.25
N PHE A 10 -10.29 4.33 -21.07
CA PHE A 10 -11.06 4.40 -22.32
C PHE A 10 -12.58 4.38 -22.11
N PHE A 11 -13.06 3.65 -21.09
CA PHE A 11 -14.50 3.43 -20.85
C PHE A 11 -15.06 4.19 -19.65
N ASP A 12 -14.18 4.58 -18.73
CA ASP A 12 -14.58 5.22 -17.46
C ASP A 12 -14.00 6.63 -17.41
N PRO A 13 -14.67 7.58 -16.75
CA PRO A 13 -14.21 8.96 -16.63
C PRO A 13 -13.07 9.09 -15.61
N LEU A 14 -12.02 8.29 -15.78
CA LEU A 14 -10.82 8.25 -14.95
C LEU A 14 -9.65 8.69 -15.80
N THR A 15 -9.06 9.82 -15.45
CA THR A 15 -7.90 10.36 -16.15
C THR A 15 -6.62 9.67 -15.70
N GLN A 16 -5.57 9.78 -16.51
CA GLN A 16 -4.22 9.39 -16.10
C GLN A 16 -3.77 10.15 -14.85
N TRP A 17 -4.21 11.40 -14.70
CA TRP A 17 -3.98 12.19 -13.50
C TRP A 17 -4.62 11.58 -12.26
N ASP A 18 -5.85 11.06 -12.35
CA ASP A 18 -6.52 10.41 -11.22
C ASP A 18 -5.75 9.17 -10.74
N TYR A 19 -5.13 8.41 -11.67
CA TYR A 19 -4.26 7.29 -11.32
C TYR A 19 -3.07 7.73 -10.44
N TYR A 20 -2.28 8.72 -10.88
CA TYR A 20 -1.10 9.17 -10.13
C TYR A 20 -1.46 9.88 -8.83
N ARG A 21 -2.56 10.63 -8.80
CA ARG A 21 -3.05 11.29 -7.56
C ARG A 21 -3.56 10.28 -6.54
N MET A 22 -4.21 9.20 -6.98
CA MET A 22 -4.58 8.10 -6.10
C MET A 22 -3.36 7.35 -5.58
N GLN A 23 -2.37 7.10 -6.42
CA GLN A 23 -1.11 6.49 -6.00
C GLN A 23 -0.38 7.36 -4.97
N ALA A 24 -0.45 8.68 -5.08
CA ALA A 24 0.25 9.62 -4.20
C ALA A 24 -0.15 9.49 -2.72
N PHE A 25 -1.36 9.01 -2.39
CA PHE A 25 -1.74 8.70 -1.01
C PHE A 25 -0.80 7.69 -0.34
N PHE A 26 -0.20 6.80 -1.12
CA PHE A 26 0.57 5.67 -0.62
C PHE A 26 2.09 5.85 -0.82
N ALA A 27 2.53 6.90 -1.51
CA ALA A 27 3.93 7.13 -1.90
C ALA A 27 4.93 7.14 -0.74
N GLN A 28 4.48 7.61 0.43
CA GLN A 28 5.28 7.76 1.66
C GLN A 28 5.03 6.61 2.65
N GLY A 29 4.38 5.55 2.21
CA GLY A 29 4.21 4.33 2.97
C GLY A 29 5.00 3.19 2.38
N GLN A 30 5.17 2.16 3.18
CA GLN A 30 5.67 0.87 2.71
C GLN A 30 4.82 -0.22 3.36
N PRO A 31 4.64 -1.37 2.69
CA PRO A 31 4.14 -2.56 3.35
C PRO A 31 4.99 -2.81 4.59
N GLY A 32 4.32 -2.99 5.72
CA GLY A 32 4.99 -3.12 7.00
C GLY A 32 4.04 -3.79 7.97
N ASP A 33 4.52 -4.82 8.61
CA ASP A 33 3.69 -5.58 9.52
C ASP A 33 3.37 -4.77 10.78
N VAL A 34 2.24 -5.03 11.40
CA VAL A 34 1.83 -4.32 12.61
C VAL A 34 1.92 -5.30 13.76
N VAL A 35 2.77 -5.00 14.73
CA VAL A 35 2.84 -5.74 16.00
C VAL A 35 2.20 -4.90 17.08
N LEU A 36 1.34 -5.56 17.86
CA LEU A 36 0.44 -4.92 18.82
C LEU A 36 1.06 -4.76 20.22
N GLU A 37 2.27 -5.29 20.45
CA GLU A 37 2.93 -5.26 21.77
C GLU A 37 3.97 -4.13 21.91
N GLU A 38 3.98 -3.51 23.09
CA GLU A 38 4.94 -2.47 23.46
C GLU A 38 6.35 -3.06 23.68
N GLY A 39 7.40 -2.43 23.15
CA GLY A 39 8.79 -2.93 23.25
C GLY A 39 9.23 -3.87 22.11
N ALA A 40 8.30 -4.52 21.41
CA ALA A 40 8.55 -5.36 20.23
C ALA A 40 9.36 -4.66 19.11
N GLY A 41 9.18 -3.34 18.97
CA GLY A 41 9.83 -2.55 17.93
C GLY A 41 11.35 -2.50 18.04
N GLU A 42 11.92 -2.73 19.23
CA GLU A 42 13.37 -2.76 19.38
C GLU A 42 13.97 -4.01 18.75
N LEU A 43 13.38 -5.19 18.98
CA LEU A 43 13.83 -6.47 18.40
C LEU A 43 13.89 -6.38 16.86
N VAL A 44 12.98 -5.62 16.28
CA VAL A 44 12.82 -5.55 14.83
C VAL A 44 13.68 -4.49 14.21
N ARG A 45 13.86 -3.34 14.89
CA ARG A 45 14.92 -2.41 14.53
C ARG A 45 16.29 -3.09 14.58
N GLN A 46 16.55 -3.94 15.58
CA GLN A 46 17.78 -4.73 15.65
C GLN A 46 17.88 -5.72 14.48
N ARG A 47 16.79 -6.45 14.16
CA ARG A 47 16.75 -7.38 13.03
C ARG A 47 16.97 -6.69 11.68
N HIS A 48 16.29 -5.56 11.46
CA HIS A 48 16.40 -4.77 10.24
C HIS A 48 17.78 -4.12 10.13
N GLY A 49 18.30 -3.54 11.22
CA GLY A 49 19.64 -2.96 11.26
C GLY A 49 20.72 -4.00 10.96
N LEU A 50 20.58 -5.23 11.46
CA LEU A 50 21.46 -6.34 11.11
C LEU A 50 21.40 -6.63 9.60
N PHE A 51 20.20 -6.77 9.04
CA PHE A 51 20.01 -7.01 7.60
C PHE A 51 20.62 -5.90 6.74
N GLU A 52 20.31 -4.64 7.03
CA GLU A 52 20.81 -3.47 6.31
C GLU A 52 22.33 -3.34 6.42
N SER A 53 22.91 -3.58 7.60
CA SER A 53 24.38 -3.53 7.76
C SER A 53 25.10 -4.52 6.84
N VAL A 54 24.52 -5.71 6.65
CA VAL A 54 25.06 -6.74 5.76
C VAL A 54 24.82 -6.37 4.30
N ARG A 55 23.64 -5.85 3.97
CA ARG A 55 23.29 -5.36 2.62
C ARG A 55 24.26 -4.25 2.19
N THR A 56 24.47 -3.23 3.03
CA THR A 56 25.43 -2.14 2.77
C THR A 56 26.85 -2.65 2.63
N ARG A 57 27.25 -3.66 3.43
CA ARG A 57 28.56 -4.32 3.27
C ARG A 57 28.66 -5.03 1.92
N MET A 58 27.61 -5.70 1.46
CA MET A 58 27.56 -6.32 0.14
C MET A 58 27.64 -5.28 -0.99
N GLU A 59 26.87 -4.19 -0.91
CA GLU A 59 26.93 -3.09 -1.89
C GLU A 59 28.33 -2.50 -1.98
N LYS A 60 28.98 -2.22 -0.84
CA LYS A 60 30.35 -1.71 -0.79
C LYS A 60 31.32 -2.68 -1.46
N ASN A 61 31.18 -3.98 -1.21
CA ASN A 61 32.02 -5.01 -1.82
C ASN A 61 31.81 -5.13 -3.34
N LEU A 62 30.56 -5.03 -3.81
CA LEU A 62 30.23 -5.04 -5.24
C LEU A 62 30.74 -3.78 -5.95
N ARG A 63 30.60 -2.62 -5.32
CA ARG A 63 31.15 -1.35 -5.79
C ARG A 63 32.66 -1.41 -5.94
N ALA A 64 33.36 -1.96 -4.95
CA ALA A 64 34.82 -2.15 -4.99
C ALA A 64 35.27 -3.10 -6.11
N LYS A 65 34.39 -4.01 -6.55
CA LYS A 65 34.62 -4.91 -7.70
C LYS A 65 34.29 -4.26 -9.05
N GLY A 66 33.90 -2.98 -9.08
CA GLY A 66 33.60 -2.25 -10.30
C GLY A 66 32.21 -2.56 -10.89
N GLN A 67 31.24 -3.03 -10.09
CA GLN A 67 29.87 -3.14 -10.59
C GLN A 67 29.27 -1.77 -10.94
N PRO A 68 28.56 -1.65 -12.08
CA PRO A 68 27.88 -0.42 -12.48
C PRO A 68 26.66 -0.14 -11.61
N GLU A 69 26.31 1.13 -11.47
CA GLU A 69 25.11 1.58 -10.76
C GLU A 69 23.83 1.38 -11.59
N PRO A 70 22.67 1.11 -10.95
CA PRO A 70 22.47 0.90 -9.51
C PRO A 70 22.91 -0.51 -9.06
N ILE A 71 23.62 -0.61 -7.94
CA ILE A 71 24.00 -1.92 -7.37
C ILE A 71 22.77 -2.57 -6.73
N LEU A 72 22.30 -3.67 -7.30
CA LEU A 72 21.16 -4.43 -6.79
C LEU A 72 21.63 -5.60 -5.92
N VAL A 73 21.37 -5.53 -4.61
CA VAL A 73 21.56 -6.65 -3.69
C VAL A 73 20.24 -7.38 -3.52
N SER A 74 20.20 -8.66 -3.89
CA SER A 74 19.00 -9.47 -3.70
C SER A 74 18.76 -9.70 -2.20
N PRO A 75 17.51 -9.60 -1.73
CA PRO A 75 17.23 -9.84 -0.32
C PRO A 75 17.62 -11.24 0.17
N GLU A 76 17.47 -12.26 -0.68
CA GLU A 76 17.90 -13.64 -0.39
C GLU A 76 19.43 -13.79 -0.30
N GLY A 77 20.19 -12.91 -0.95
CA GLY A 77 21.64 -12.90 -0.91
C GLY A 77 22.18 -12.42 0.43
N VAL A 78 21.42 -11.59 1.16
CA VAL A 78 21.87 -10.96 2.41
C VAL A 78 22.14 -11.99 3.49
N PRO A 79 21.20 -12.89 3.87
CA PRO A 79 21.49 -13.91 4.89
C PRO A 79 22.56 -14.91 4.45
N LYS A 80 22.70 -15.17 3.14
CA LYS A 80 23.75 -16.05 2.61
C LYS A 80 25.14 -15.47 2.87
N SER A 81 25.28 -14.15 2.79
CA SER A 81 26.52 -13.40 3.03
C SER A 81 26.79 -13.08 4.51
N MET A 82 25.90 -13.46 5.43
CA MET A 82 26.11 -13.25 6.87
C MET A 82 27.19 -14.18 7.44
N THR A 83 27.96 -13.67 8.40
CA THR A 83 28.86 -14.46 9.25
C THR A 83 28.07 -15.42 10.14
N ALA A 84 28.74 -16.41 10.74
CA ALA A 84 28.09 -17.36 11.65
C ALA A 84 27.43 -16.65 12.86
N ALA A 85 28.09 -15.62 13.41
CA ALA A 85 27.56 -14.83 14.52
C ALA A 85 26.31 -14.02 14.11
N GLU A 86 26.35 -13.38 12.94
CA GLU A 86 25.21 -12.64 12.39
C GLU A 86 24.02 -13.57 12.10
N LYS A 87 24.27 -14.76 11.52
CA LYS A 87 23.23 -15.78 11.29
C LYS A 87 22.57 -16.23 12.59
N ARG A 88 23.37 -16.48 13.62
CA ARG A 88 22.86 -16.85 14.95
C ARG A 88 22.02 -15.72 15.53
N LYS A 89 22.50 -14.48 15.48
CA LYS A 89 21.76 -13.31 15.98
C LYS A 89 20.45 -13.09 15.21
N LEU A 90 20.47 -13.25 13.89
CA LEU A 90 19.27 -13.18 13.06
C LEU A 90 18.25 -14.23 13.49
N ALA A 91 18.67 -15.48 13.66
CA ALA A 91 17.80 -16.57 14.10
C ALA A 91 17.21 -16.33 15.51
N GLU A 92 18.00 -15.80 16.45
CA GLU A 92 17.53 -15.42 17.78
C GLU A 92 16.45 -14.32 17.71
N LEU A 93 16.68 -13.30 16.88
CA LEU A 93 15.72 -12.21 16.67
C LEU A 93 14.44 -12.70 15.97
N ASP A 94 14.57 -13.51 14.92
CA ASP A 94 13.44 -14.14 14.21
C ASP A 94 12.58 -14.98 15.17
N ALA A 95 13.20 -15.78 16.02
CA ALA A 95 12.50 -16.63 16.99
C ALA A 95 11.78 -15.81 18.09
N ALA A 96 12.33 -14.67 18.49
CA ALA A 96 11.68 -13.77 19.44
C ALA A 96 10.48 -13.07 18.79
N ILE A 97 10.65 -12.60 17.55
CA ILE A 97 9.63 -11.92 16.75
C ILE A 97 8.43 -12.82 16.46
N ALA A 98 8.67 -14.09 16.14
CA ALA A 98 7.62 -15.05 15.79
C ALA A 98 6.64 -15.33 16.94
N LYS A 99 6.97 -14.94 18.18
CA LYS A 99 6.10 -15.11 19.36
C LYS A 99 5.13 -13.95 19.56
N LEU A 100 5.30 -12.85 18.83
CA LEU A 100 4.53 -11.62 18.99
C LEU A 100 3.25 -11.68 18.14
N PRO A 101 2.14 -11.05 18.57
CA PRO A 101 0.94 -10.94 17.74
C PRO A 101 1.21 -10.08 16.51
N GLN A 102 0.85 -10.58 15.33
CA GLN A 102 1.10 -9.94 14.04
C GLN A 102 -0.23 -9.60 13.33
N SER A 103 -0.25 -8.48 12.62
CA SER A 103 -1.31 -8.10 11.69
C SER A 103 -0.71 -7.59 10.37
N TRP A 104 -1.41 -7.82 9.26
CA TRP A 104 -1.02 -7.33 7.94
C TRP A 104 -1.54 -5.89 7.78
N ALA A 105 -0.64 -4.92 7.56
CA ALA A 105 -1.07 -3.57 7.24
C ALA A 105 -0.10 -2.81 6.32
N TYR A 106 -0.56 -1.64 5.86
CA TYR A 106 0.24 -0.67 5.13
C TYR A 106 0.58 0.51 6.04
N TYR A 107 1.84 0.64 6.43
CA TYR A 107 2.29 1.67 7.37
C TYR A 107 3.00 2.83 6.65
N SER A 108 2.72 4.07 7.08
CA SER A 108 3.54 5.24 6.71
C SER A 108 4.15 5.82 7.97
N PRO A 109 5.48 5.87 8.08
CA PRO A 109 6.15 6.54 9.20
C PRO A 109 5.92 8.06 9.19
N VAL A 110 5.54 8.63 8.04
CA VAL A 110 5.39 10.08 7.87
C VAL A 110 4.02 10.58 8.32
N THR A 111 2.97 9.83 8.00
CA THR A 111 1.58 10.28 8.21
C THR A 111 0.86 9.56 9.36
N SER A 112 1.44 8.48 9.90
CA SER A 112 0.84 7.75 11.02
C SER A 112 1.03 8.50 12.35
N PRO A 113 -0.04 8.71 13.15
CA PRO A 113 0.09 9.24 14.50
C PRO A 113 0.61 8.20 15.51
N HIS A 114 0.62 6.92 15.13
CA HIS A 114 1.11 5.83 15.97
C HIS A 114 2.55 5.49 15.58
N ARG A 115 3.45 5.47 16.57
CA ARG A 115 4.78 4.85 16.42
C ARG A 115 4.61 3.34 16.50
N LEU A 116 4.83 2.66 15.39
CA LEU A 116 4.74 1.22 15.39
C LEU A 116 5.94 0.56 16.07
N ALA A 117 5.64 -0.48 16.83
CA ALA A 117 6.60 -1.40 17.42
C ALA A 117 6.69 -2.72 16.60
N VAL A 118 6.68 -2.60 15.26
CA VAL A 118 6.55 -3.68 14.22
C VAL A 118 7.53 -4.83 14.39
N ALA A 119 7.13 -6.05 13.99
CA ALA A 119 7.92 -7.18 13.50
C ALA A 119 7.27 -7.86 12.28
N PRO A 120 8.04 -8.40 11.31
CA PRO A 120 7.47 -8.81 10.05
C PRO A 120 6.58 -10.07 10.11
N SER A 121 5.52 -10.04 9.31
CA SER A 121 4.80 -11.21 8.83
C SER A 121 5.59 -11.80 7.67
N ILE A 122 5.27 -13.04 7.38
CA ILE A 122 5.98 -13.92 6.47
C ILE A 122 5.70 -13.49 5.02
N GLN A 123 6.11 -12.29 4.63
CA GLN A 123 6.54 -11.99 3.27
C GLN A 123 8.06 -11.86 3.31
N ARG A 124 8.72 -12.70 2.50
CA ARG A 124 10.08 -13.20 2.75
C ARG A 124 11.15 -12.15 3.02
N TRP A 125 10.98 -10.88 2.67
CA TRP A 125 12.00 -9.86 2.87
C TRP A 125 11.39 -8.48 3.09
N PRO A 126 11.69 -7.78 4.20
CA PRO A 126 11.31 -6.37 4.32
C PRO A 126 12.03 -5.57 3.24
N LEU A 127 11.30 -4.72 2.52
CA LEU A 127 11.93 -3.69 1.70
C LEU A 127 12.86 -2.84 2.60
N PRO A 128 13.99 -2.33 2.08
CA PRO A 128 14.85 -1.44 2.85
C PRO A 128 14.03 -0.29 3.43
N PHE A 129 13.99 -0.17 4.76
CA PHE A 129 13.29 0.93 5.41
C PHE A 129 14.21 2.14 5.42
N GLN A 130 14.02 3.01 4.45
CA GLN A 130 14.74 4.28 4.36
C GLN A 130 13.75 5.40 4.68
N GLU A 131 13.61 5.73 5.96
CA GLU A 131 12.66 6.74 6.44
C GLU A 131 12.79 8.06 5.68
N GLU A 132 14.03 8.53 5.48
CA GLU A 132 14.28 9.77 4.74
C GLU A 132 13.89 9.64 3.26
N ALA A 133 14.17 8.50 2.61
CA ALA A 133 13.77 8.27 1.23
C ALA A 133 12.23 8.21 1.08
N LEU A 134 11.53 7.58 2.03
CA LEU A 134 10.06 7.55 2.07
C LEU A 134 9.48 8.94 2.33
N ARG A 135 10.13 9.74 3.19
CA ARG A 135 9.72 11.12 3.49
C ARG A 135 9.84 12.02 2.26
N LEU A 136 10.89 11.83 1.47
CA LEU A 136 11.14 12.57 0.23
C LEU A 136 10.40 11.97 -0.98
N SER A 137 9.79 10.79 -0.83
CA SER A 137 9.06 10.11 -1.89
C SER A 137 7.86 10.94 -2.35
N LYS A 138 7.82 11.18 -3.65
CA LYS A 138 6.77 11.93 -4.35
C LYS A 138 6.39 11.16 -5.60
N VAL A 139 5.09 10.94 -5.80
CA VAL A 139 4.59 10.42 -7.08
C VAL A 139 4.63 11.56 -8.10
N ARG A 140 5.09 11.24 -9.30
CA ARG A 140 5.09 12.15 -10.44
C ARG A 140 4.21 11.57 -11.53
N PHE A 141 3.53 12.46 -12.24
CA PHE A 141 2.90 12.09 -13.49
C PHE A 141 3.98 11.60 -14.47
N LEU A 142 3.77 10.46 -15.10
CA LEU A 142 4.70 9.93 -16.10
C LEU A 142 4.08 10.05 -17.48
N ASP A 143 4.80 10.69 -18.41
CA ASP A 143 4.31 10.79 -19.79
C ASP A 143 4.16 9.38 -20.38
N ARG A 144 2.93 9.01 -20.74
CA ARG A 144 2.57 7.65 -21.18
C ARG A 144 3.06 6.51 -20.27
N GLY A 145 3.20 6.77 -18.97
CA GLY A 145 3.70 5.77 -18.02
C GLY A 145 5.21 5.56 -18.04
N ASP A 146 5.97 6.34 -18.82
CA ASP A 146 7.42 6.22 -18.93
C ASP A 146 8.13 6.77 -17.67
N ALA A 147 8.76 5.89 -16.91
CA ALA A 147 9.55 6.24 -15.74
C ALA A 147 10.78 7.13 -16.08
N GLY A 148 11.25 7.10 -17.33
CA GLY A 148 12.34 7.94 -17.82
C GLY A 148 11.92 9.39 -18.13
N SER A 149 10.61 9.65 -18.19
CA SER A 149 10.03 10.94 -18.55
C SER A 149 9.11 11.47 -17.44
N PRO A 150 9.66 11.78 -16.23
CA PRO A 150 8.89 12.27 -15.10
C PRO A 150 8.41 13.69 -15.34
N GLY A 151 7.10 13.88 -15.26
CA GLY A 151 6.44 15.17 -15.31
C GLY A 151 6.26 15.82 -13.92
N PRO A 152 5.22 16.65 -13.76
CA PRO A 152 4.93 17.33 -12.50
C PRO A 152 4.60 16.36 -11.37
N VAL A 153 4.77 16.83 -10.13
CA VAL A 153 4.41 16.07 -8.93
C VAL A 153 2.88 15.94 -8.85
N ALA A 154 2.40 14.74 -8.56
CA ALA A 154 1.00 14.48 -8.29
C ALA A 154 0.76 14.52 -6.77
N GLU A 155 -0.08 15.45 -6.33
CA GLU A 155 -0.49 15.52 -4.94
C GLU A 155 -1.71 14.59 -4.68
N PRO A 156 -1.83 14.00 -3.47
CA PRO A 156 -2.89 13.04 -3.17
C PRO A 156 -4.28 13.63 -3.41
N ALA A 157 -5.13 12.88 -4.12
CA ALA A 157 -6.52 13.22 -4.35
C ALA A 157 -7.32 12.04 -4.90
N TRP A 158 -8.61 12.02 -4.61
CA TRP A 158 -9.52 11.03 -5.21
C TRP A 158 -9.88 11.39 -6.65
N PRO A 159 -10.38 10.42 -7.45
CA PRO A 159 -10.74 10.68 -8.83
C PRO A 159 -11.74 11.83 -8.98
N GLN A 160 -11.50 12.69 -9.97
CA GLN A 160 -12.29 13.91 -10.18
C GLN A 160 -13.76 13.65 -10.49
N VAL A 161 -14.12 12.48 -11.00
CA VAL A 161 -15.52 12.06 -11.19
C VAL A 161 -16.31 12.09 -9.88
N PHE A 162 -15.65 11.96 -8.72
CA PHE A 162 -16.27 12.06 -7.40
C PHE A 162 -16.25 13.49 -6.83
N GLY A 163 -15.95 14.48 -7.66
CA GLY A 163 -15.88 15.89 -7.29
C GLY A 163 -14.53 16.29 -6.69
N ASN A 164 -14.50 17.51 -6.14
CA ASN A 164 -13.27 18.11 -5.64
C ASN A 164 -12.80 17.42 -4.36
N THR A 165 -11.50 17.12 -4.29
CA THR A 165 -10.86 16.70 -3.04
C THR A 165 -10.70 17.92 -2.12
N PRO A 166 -11.20 17.86 -0.86
CA PRO A 166 -11.01 18.89 0.14
C PRO A 166 -9.55 18.90 0.61
N GLU A 167 -9.21 19.89 1.43
CA GLU A 167 -7.89 19.93 2.05
C GLU A 167 -7.66 18.70 2.95
N LEU A 168 -6.65 17.89 2.61
CA LEU A 168 -6.36 16.62 3.26
C LEU A 168 -5.55 16.75 4.56
N GLY A 169 -5.03 17.94 4.85
CA GLY A 169 -4.18 18.21 6.01
C GLY A 169 -2.92 17.34 6.06
N ASN A 170 -2.47 17.00 7.27
CA ASN A 170 -1.27 16.20 7.51
C ASN A 170 -1.53 14.68 7.58
N ARG A 171 -2.77 14.23 7.36
CA ARG A 171 -3.16 12.80 7.41
C ARG A 171 -3.95 12.40 6.16
N PRO A 172 -3.37 12.51 4.95
CA PRO A 172 -4.09 12.26 3.70
C PRO A 172 -4.64 10.83 3.59
N ARG A 173 -3.95 9.82 4.13
CA ARG A 173 -4.45 8.43 4.13
C ARG A 173 -5.66 8.22 5.04
N LEU A 174 -5.72 8.91 6.18
CA LEU A 174 -6.90 8.87 7.05
C LEU A 174 -8.08 9.59 6.39
N ALA A 175 -7.83 10.72 5.74
CA ALA A 175 -8.85 11.42 4.98
C ALA A 175 -9.41 10.56 3.83
N LEU A 176 -8.54 9.82 3.11
CA LEU A 176 -8.98 8.85 2.11
C LEU A 176 -9.82 7.73 2.73
N ALA A 177 -9.39 7.15 3.85
CA ALA A 177 -10.13 6.07 4.52
C ALA A 177 -11.53 6.54 4.99
N ASN A 178 -11.61 7.74 5.55
CA ASN A 178 -12.88 8.35 5.94
C ASN A 178 -13.76 8.60 4.70
N TRP A 179 -13.21 9.13 3.61
CA TRP A 179 -13.97 9.34 2.37
C TRP A 179 -14.45 8.03 1.75
N LEU A 180 -13.65 6.95 1.78
CA LEU A 180 -14.05 5.64 1.27
C LEU A 180 -15.25 5.05 2.02
N THR A 181 -15.47 5.48 3.26
CA THR A 181 -16.54 5.00 4.15
C THR A 181 -17.62 6.06 4.40
N ASP A 182 -17.57 7.19 3.68
CA ASP A 182 -18.52 8.29 3.83
C ASP A 182 -19.82 7.96 3.06
N PRO A 183 -20.96 7.76 3.75
CA PRO A 183 -22.22 7.39 3.12
C PRO A 183 -22.79 8.49 2.21
N GLU A 184 -22.53 9.76 2.54
CA GLU A 184 -23.08 10.90 1.80
C GLU A 184 -22.24 11.22 0.56
N ARG A 185 -20.92 11.07 0.66
CA ARG A 185 -19.97 11.47 -0.38
C ARG A 185 -19.47 10.32 -1.25
N ASN A 186 -19.57 9.08 -0.80
CA ASN A 186 -19.11 7.90 -1.55
C ASN A 186 -19.94 6.63 -1.25
N PRO A 187 -21.10 6.46 -1.91
CA PRO A 187 -21.92 5.26 -1.73
C PRO A 187 -21.34 4.01 -2.41
N LEU A 188 -20.33 4.16 -3.29
CA LEU A 188 -19.86 3.06 -4.14
C LEU A 188 -19.14 1.97 -3.33
N THR A 189 -18.33 2.33 -2.34
CA THR A 189 -17.57 1.36 -1.56
C THR A 189 -18.50 0.35 -0.88
N ALA A 190 -19.56 0.84 -0.22
CA ALA A 190 -20.52 -0.01 0.45
C ALA A 190 -21.32 -0.86 -0.54
N ARG A 191 -21.80 -0.28 -1.66
CA ARG A 191 -22.49 -1.03 -2.73
C ARG A 191 -21.64 -2.19 -3.27
N VAL A 192 -20.35 -1.94 -3.53
CA VAL A 192 -19.42 -2.99 -4.01
C VAL A 192 -19.27 -4.10 -2.97
N TRP A 193 -19.09 -3.75 -1.70
CA TRP A 193 -18.93 -4.74 -0.62
C TRP A 193 -20.19 -5.56 -0.37
N VAL A 194 -21.36 -4.92 -0.27
CA VAL A 194 -22.66 -5.59 -0.17
C VAL A 194 -22.85 -6.57 -1.31
N ASN A 195 -22.56 -6.16 -2.54
CA ASN A 195 -22.72 -7.03 -3.69
C ASN A 195 -21.79 -8.24 -3.64
N ARG A 196 -20.55 -8.07 -3.17
CA ARG A 196 -19.59 -9.18 -2.99
C ARG A 196 -20.03 -10.13 -1.88
N ILE A 197 -20.53 -9.61 -0.76
CA ILE A 197 -21.09 -10.40 0.33
C ILE A 197 -22.29 -11.21 -0.19
N TRP A 198 -23.25 -10.54 -0.84
CA TRP A 198 -24.42 -11.16 -1.45
C TRP A 198 -24.02 -12.25 -2.45
N GLN A 199 -23.10 -11.96 -3.37
CA GLN A 199 -22.59 -12.95 -4.31
C GLN A 199 -21.97 -14.16 -3.59
N GLY A 200 -21.25 -13.94 -2.49
CA GLY A 200 -20.67 -15.02 -1.69
C GLY A 200 -21.71 -15.98 -1.12
N TYR A 201 -22.88 -15.49 -0.72
CA TYR A 201 -23.97 -16.32 -0.18
C TYR A 201 -24.88 -16.93 -1.25
N PHE A 202 -25.20 -16.18 -2.31
CA PHE A 202 -26.24 -16.56 -3.28
C PHE A 202 -25.68 -16.98 -4.65
N GLY A 203 -24.35 -16.95 -4.83
CA GLY A 203 -23.66 -17.35 -6.07
C GLY A 203 -23.72 -16.32 -7.21
N ARG A 204 -24.64 -15.34 -7.16
CA ARG A 204 -24.73 -14.21 -8.10
C ARG A 204 -24.95 -12.92 -7.33
N GLY A 205 -24.20 -11.87 -7.66
CA GLY A 205 -24.40 -10.53 -7.09
C GLY A 205 -25.69 -9.88 -7.56
N LEU A 206 -26.19 -8.91 -6.80
CA LEU A 206 -27.25 -7.98 -7.24
C LEU A 206 -26.84 -7.25 -8.52
N VAL A 207 -25.57 -6.87 -8.61
CA VAL A 207 -24.83 -6.55 -9.84
C VAL A 207 -24.04 -7.80 -10.23
N ALA A 208 -24.37 -8.42 -11.36
CA ALA A 208 -23.77 -9.71 -11.73
C ALA A 208 -22.27 -9.59 -12.09
N THR A 209 -21.88 -8.44 -12.65
CA THR A 209 -20.49 -8.07 -12.96
C THR A 209 -19.81 -7.51 -11.71
N SER A 210 -19.53 -8.34 -10.72
CA SER A 210 -19.01 -7.86 -9.42
C SER A 210 -17.65 -7.15 -9.45
N GLY A 211 -16.93 -7.26 -10.56
CA GLY A 211 -15.69 -6.52 -10.83
C GLY A 211 -15.90 -5.13 -11.44
N ASP A 212 -17.11 -4.79 -11.89
CA ASP A 212 -17.40 -3.57 -12.63
C ASP A 212 -18.77 -2.98 -12.24
N PHE A 213 -18.71 -1.83 -11.56
CA PHE A 213 -19.85 -0.98 -11.19
C PHE A 213 -19.93 0.29 -12.05
N GLY A 214 -19.05 0.39 -13.04
CA GLY A 214 -18.95 1.50 -13.99
C GLY A 214 -19.77 1.23 -15.25
N THR A 215 -19.33 1.78 -16.37
CA THR A 215 -20.13 1.82 -17.60
C THR A 215 -20.23 0.48 -18.32
N GLN A 216 -19.34 -0.46 -18.01
CA GLN A 216 -19.33 -1.81 -18.59
C GLN A 216 -20.00 -2.86 -17.70
N GLY A 217 -20.45 -2.47 -16.51
CA GLY A 217 -21.17 -3.34 -15.58
C GLY A 217 -22.64 -3.54 -15.94
N GLU A 218 -23.21 -4.67 -15.50
CA GLU A 218 -24.67 -4.88 -15.52
C GLU A 218 -25.36 -3.95 -14.49
N ALA A 219 -26.56 -3.48 -14.82
CA ALA A 219 -27.39 -2.77 -13.85
C ALA A 219 -27.78 -3.70 -12.68
N PRO A 220 -27.91 -3.16 -11.45
CA PRO A 220 -28.38 -3.95 -10.32
C PRO A 220 -29.79 -4.49 -10.59
N SER A 221 -30.00 -5.78 -10.35
CA SER A 221 -31.31 -6.44 -10.46
C SER A 221 -32.34 -5.86 -9.47
N HIS A 222 -31.87 -5.43 -8.29
CA HIS A 222 -32.68 -4.83 -7.24
C HIS A 222 -31.95 -3.59 -6.68
N PRO A 223 -32.03 -2.43 -7.35
CA PRO A 223 -31.28 -1.23 -6.97
C PRO A 223 -31.63 -0.73 -5.57
N GLU A 224 -32.92 -0.69 -5.22
CA GLU A 224 -33.37 -0.21 -3.90
C GLU A 224 -32.88 -1.10 -2.76
N LEU A 225 -32.86 -2.43 -2.98
CA LEU A 225 -32.32 -3.38 -2.00
C LEU A 225 -30.80 -3.20 -1.84
N LEU A 226 -30.07 -3.01 -2.94
CA LEU A 226 -28.64 -2.76 -2.91
C LEU A 226 -28.34 -1.48 -2.12
N ASP A 227 -29.12 -0.42 -2.35
CA ASP A 227 -28.95 0.87 -1.69
C ASP A 227 -29.28 0.79 -0.20
N TRP A 228 -30.36 0.10 0.16
CA TRP A 228 -30.73 -0.14 1.55
C TRP A 228 -29.65 -0.94 2.29
N LEU A 229 -29.20 -2.07 1.73
CA LEU A 229 -28.14 -2.88 2.33
C LEU A 229 -26.81 -2.12 2.45
N ALA A 230 -26.50 -1.25 1.47
CA ALA A 230 -25.29 -0.43 1.51
C ALA A 230 -25.35 0.61 2.62
N SER A 231 -26.51 1.21 2.88
CA SER A 231 -26.71 2.10 4.04
C SER A 231 -26.55 1.34 5.36
N GLU A 232 -27.22 0.20 5.49
CA GLU A 232 -27.14 -0.63 6.72
C GLU A 232 -25.71 -1.07 7.03
N LEU A 233 -24.91 -1.39 5.99
CA LEU A 233 -23.50 -1.76 6.17
C LEU A 233 -22.64 -0.60 6.72
N ILE A 234 -22.99 0.65 6.43
CA ILE A 234 -22.26 1.82 6.94
C ILE A 234 -22.71 2.16 8.36
N ASP A 235 -23.99 1.97 8.68
CA ASP A 235 -24.57 2.32 9.98
C ASP A 235 -24.28 1.28 11.09
N SER A 236 -23.88 0.05 10.73
CA SER A 236 -23.66 -1.09 11.63
C SER A 236 -22.35 -1.09 12.42
#